data_AF-A0A0B5FC40-F1
#
_entry.id   AF-A0A0B5FC40-F1
#
_cell.length_a   1.000
_cell.length_b   1.000
_cell.length_c   1.000
_cell.angle_alpha   90.00
_cell.angle_beta   90.00
_cell.angle_gamma   90.00
#
_symmetry.space_group_name_H-M   'P 1'
#
loop_
_entity.id
_entity.type
_entity.pdbx_description
1 polymer ?
#
loop_
_entity_poly.entity_id
_entity_poly.type
_entity_poly.pdbx_seq_one_letter_code
_entity_poly.pdbx_strand_id
1 'polypeptide(L)'
;MDSPKPDKSDPPLQNAASGPSEVYVRLLSETAKIDWKDLESFFARGVLLYVAPGVDLVSVAEALANDDKDTVSQWLSAGMVQRMQADHASDYAQRTPELWAVVVAPWVLVQERGIVA
;
A
#
# COMPACT_ATOMS: atom_id res chain seq x y z
N MET A 1 -0.19 -18.80 -53.39
CA MET A 1 0.10 -18.39 -52.00
C MET A 1 -0.95 -17.34 -51.67
N ASP A 2 -1.96 -17.82 -50.95
CA ASP A 2 -3.19 -17.13 -50.61
C ASP A 2 -2.89 -16.09 -49.51
N SER A 3 -3.26 -14.84 -49.72
CA SER A 3 -3.29 -13.84 -48.65
C SER A 3 -4.53 -12.96 -48.83
N PRO A 4 -5.66 -13.35 -48.21
CA PRO A 4 -6.75 -12.43 -47.86
C PRO A 4 -6.46 -11.92 -46.44
N LYS A 5 -6.76 -10.70 -45.99
CA LYS A 5 -7.81 -9.72 -46.28
C LYS A 5 -7.48 -8.46 -45.41
N PRO A 6 -7.93 -7.24 -45.74
CA PRO A 6 -8.28 -6.28 -44.70
C PRO A 6 -9.77 -5.96 -44.82
N ASP A 7 -10.56 -6.48 -43.88
CA ASP A 7 -11.99 -6.17 -43.76
C ASP A 7 -12.18 -5.25 -42.56
N LYS A 8 -12.71 -4.06 -42.83
CA LYS A 8 -13.20 -3.11 -41.82
C LYS A 8 -14.34 -3.75 -41.05
N SER A 9 -14.19 -3.83 -39.73
CA SER A 9 -15.34 -3.80 -38.83
C SER A 9 -14.95 -2.96 -37.62
N ASP A 10 -15.68 -1.88 -37.42
CA ASP A 10 -15.62 -0.96 -36.28
C ASP A 10 -15.65 -1.71 -34.93
N PRO A 11 -15.16 -1.08 -33.85
CA PRO A 11 -14.97 -1.72 -32.56
C PRO A 11 -16.31 -1.88 -31.84
N PRO A 12 -16.51 -2.93 -31.03
CA PRO A 12 -17.41 -2.82 -29.90
C PRO A 12 -16.72 -1.97 -28.82
N LEU A 13 -17.20 -0.74 -28.65
CA LEU A 13 -16.93 0.06 -27.46
C LEU A 13 -17.41 -0.70 -26.21
N GLN A 14 -16.49 -0.82 -25.26
CA GLN A 14 -16.70 -0.87 -23.82
C GLN A 14 -17.53 -2.04 -23.25
N ASN A 15 -16.86 -3.18 -23.08
CA ASN A 15 -17.07 -3.97 -21.87
C ASN A 15 -16.12 -3.47 -20.78
N ALA A 16 -16.69 -2.71 -19.85
CA ALA A 16 -16.08 -2.30 -18.61
C ALA A 16 -15.81 -3.53 -17.73
N ALA A 17 -14.57 -4.04 -17.73
CA ALA A 17 -13.96 -4.79 -16.63
C ALA A 17 -12.53 -5.19 -17.04
N SER A 18 -11.63 -4.23 -17.21
CA SER A 18 -10.19 -4.52 -17.13
C SER A 18 -9.82 -4.66 -15.65
N GLY A 19 -10.35 -5.71 -15.04
CA GLY A 19 -10.01 -6.11 -13.68
C GLY A 19 -8.58 -6.65 -13.67
N PRO A 20 -7.73 -6.21 -12.74
CA PRO A 20 -6.36 -6.70 -12.64
C PRO A 20 -6.31 -8.23 -12.45
N SER A 21 -5.28 -8.89 -13.00
CA SER A 21 -5.07 -10.33 -12.92
C SER A 21 -4.89 -10.80 -11.47
N GLU A 22 -5.36 -11.99 -11.11
CA GLU A 22 -5.44 -12.47 -9.73
C GLU A 22 -4.08 -12.52 -8.99
N VAL A 23 -2.98 -12.73 -9.70
CA VAL A 23 -1.61 -12.65 -9.17
C VAL A 23 -1.18 -11.20 -8.92
N TYR A 24 -1.60 -10.27 -9.78
CA TYR A 24 -1.41 -8.83 -9.58
C TYR A 24 -2.33 -8.30 -8.47
N VAL A 25 -3.54 -8.85 -8.29
CA VAL A 25 -4.42 -8.58 -7.14
C VAL A 25 -3.82 -9.12 -5.84
N ARG A 26 -3.10 -10.25 -5.86
CA ARG A 26 -2.42 -10.80 -4.67
C ARG A 26 -1.18 -9.96 -4.29
N LEU A 27 -0.36 -9.54 -5.25
CA LEU A 27 0.78 -8.64 -4.98
C LEU A 27 0.33 -7.19 -4.67
N LEU A 28 -0.78 -6.73 -5.25
CA LEU A 28 -1.47 -5.51 -4.81
C LEU A 28 -2.15 -5.69 -3.44
N SER A 29 -2.52 -6.91 -3.05
CA SER A 29 -3.04 -7.20 -1.70
C SER A 29 -1.95 -7.21 -0.65
N GLU A 30 -0.68 -7.32 -1.05
CA GLU A 30 0.46 -7.26 -0.13
C GLU A 30 1.03 -5.84 0.01
N THR A 31 0.91 -4.96 -0.99
CA THR A 31 1.13 -3.51 -0.86
C THR A 31 0.13 -2.76 -1.72
N ALA A 32 -1.01 -2.36 -1.14
CA ALA A 32 -2.07 -1.65 -1.86
C ALA A 32 -1.83 -0.14 -1.79
N LYS A 33 -2.06 0.56 -2.92
CA LYS A 33 -2.36 1.99 -2.84
C LYS A 33 -3.66 2.12 -2.07
N ILE A 34 -3.63 2.87 -0.97
CA ILE A 34 -4.79 3.07 -0.11
C ILE A 34 -5.02 4.56 0.07
N ASP A 35 -6.28 4.96 0.02
CA ASP A 35 -6.65 6.32 0.36
C ASP A 35 -6.58 6.51 1.87
N TRP A 36 -6.18 7.71 2.29
CA TRP A 36 -6.16 8.08 3.71
C TRP A 36 -7.53 7.81 4.38
N LYS A 37 -8.65 8.00 3.67
CA LYS A 37 -10.01 7.72 4.18
C LYS A 37 -10.22 6.28 4.66
N ASP A 38 -9.64 5.29 3.97
CA ASP A 38 -9.74 3.90 4.41
C ASP A 38 -8.82 3.64 5.61
N LEU A 39 -7.70 4.37 5.70
CA LEU A 39 -6.77 4.32 6.83
C LEU A 39 -7.33 4.96 8.11
N GLU A 40 -8.25 5.92 8.02
CA GLU A 40 -8.87 6.56 9.19
C GLU A 40 -9.52 5.55 10.14
N SER A 41 -10.14 4.49 9.60
CA SER A 41 -10.75 3.43 10.42
C SER A 41 -9.70 2.63 11.19
N PHE A 42 -8.53 2.38 10.59
CA PHE A 42 -7.41 1.68 11.24
C PHE A 42 -6.69 2.60 12.24
N PHE A 43 -6.57 3.88 11.92
CA PHE A 43 -6.07 4.92 12.81
C PHE A 43 -6.97 5.07 14.04
N ALA A 44 -8.29 5.11 13.88
CA ALA A 44 -9.26 5.20 14.97
C ALA A 44 -9.19 3.98 15.91
N ARG A 45 -8.89 2.80 15.35
CA ARG A 45 -8.61 1.57 16.13
C ARG A 45 -7.23 1.57 16.79
N GLY A 46 -6.37 2.53 16.44
CA GLY A 46 -5.00 2.65 16.94
C GLY A 46 -4.06 1.58 16.40
N VAL A 47 -4.41 0.87 15.33
CA VAL A 47 -3.60 -0.23 14.78
C VAL A 47 -2.73 0.21 13.59
N LEU A 48 -2.67 1.51 13.30
CA LEU A 48 -1.93 2.07 12.19
C LEU A 48 -0.49 2.45 12.60
N LEU A 49 0.49 1.91 11.88
CA LEU A 49 1.91 2.15 12.04
C LEU A 49 2.44 2.86 10.79
N TYR A 50 3.07 4.01 10.99
CA TYR A 50 3.82 4.72 9.97
C TYR A 50 5.22 4.11 9.82
N VAL A 51 5.63 3.88 8.59
CA VAL A 51 6.97 3.42 8.21
C VAL A 51 7.66 4.55 7.46
N ALA A 52 8.83 4.95 7.94
CA ALA A 52 9.63 6.01 7.35
C ALA A 52 10.06 5.66 5.91
N PRO A 53 10.22 6.66 5.03
CA PRO A 53 10.79 6.44 3.71
C PRO A 53 12.23 5.94 3.83
N GLY A 54 12.59 4.91 3.07
CA GLY A 54 13.89 4.23 3.13
C GLY A 54 13.89 2.95 3.98
N VAL A 55 12.81 2.67 4.71
CA VAL A 55 12.59 1.37 5.35
C VAL A 55 11.69 0.54 4.45
N ASP A 56 12.05 -0.73 4.27
CA ASP A 56 11.27 -1.63 3.44
C ASP A 56 10.00 -2.09 4.17
N LEU A 57 8.83 -1.75 3.63
CA LEU A 57 7.52 -2.08 4.20
C LEU A 57 7.35 -3.59 4.42
N VAL A 58 7.85 -4.41 3.48
CA VAL A 58 7.73 -5.87 3.53
C VAL A 58 8.60 -6.44 4.64
N SER A 59 9.81 -5.91 4.83
CA SER A 59 10.71 -6.31 5.91
C SER A 59 10.11 -6.02 7.28
N VAL A 60 9.45 -4.87 7.44
CA VAL A 60 8.74 -4.55 8.70
C VAL A 60 7.53 -5.46 8.89
N ALA A 61 6.80 -5.73 7.81
CA ALA A 61 5.65 -6.63 7.84
C ALA A 61 6.05 -8.05 8.24
N GLU A 62 7.15 -8.58 7.69
CA GLU A 62 7.70 -9.89 8.03
C GLU A 62 8.12 -9.96 9.51
N ALA A 63 8.83 -8.96 10.01
CA ALA A 63 9.24 -8.92 11.41
C ALA A 63 8.02 -8.88 12.36
N LEU A 64 6.98 -8.11 12.03
CA LEU A 64 5.72 -8.10 12.79
C LEU A 64 5.00 -9.44 12.72
N ALA A 65 4.97 -10.09 11.56
CA ALA A 65 4.33 -11.40 11.38
C ALA A 65 5.06 -12.52 12.14
N ASN A 66 6.39 -12.42 12.22
CA ASN A 66 7.24 -13.35 12.98
C ASN A 66 7.33 -13.02 14.48
N ASP A 67 6.64 -11.97 14.96
CA ASP A 67 6.74 -11.47 16.34
C ASP A 67 8.19 -11.15 16.78
N ASP A 68 9.02 -10.68 15.83
CA ASP A 68 10.40 -10.29 16.07
C ASP A 68 10.46 -8.93 16.79
N LYS A 69 10.28 -9.00 18.11
CA LYS A 69 10.25 -7.84 18.99
C LYS A 69 11.59 -7.08 19.02
N ASP A 70 12.72 -7.77 18.83
CA ASP A 70 14.04 -7.16 18.87
C ASP A 70 14.22 -6.22 17.67
N THR A 71 13.92 -6.69 16.46
CA THR A 71 14.01 -5.88 15.23
C THR A 71 12.99 -4.74 15.25
N VAL A 72 11.74 -5.02 15.64
CA VAL A 72 10.70 -3.98 15.72
C VAL A 72 11.05 -2.91 16.76
N SER A 73 11.62 -3.28 17.90
CA SER A 73 12.05 -2.33 18.93
C SER A 73 13.21 -1.44 18.46
N GLN A 74 14.12 -1.98 17.65
CA GLN A 74 15.20 -1.19 17.05
C GLN A 74 14.64 -0.13 16.10
N TRP A 75 13.68 -0.49 15.23
CA TRP A 75 13.06 0.51 14.35
C TRP A 75 12.23 1.55 15.09
N LEU A 76 11.51 1.15 16.14
CA LEU A 76 10.80 2.09 17.02
C LEU A 76 11.77 3.08 17.68
N SER A 77 12.90 2.57 18.18
CA SER A 77 13.93 3.40 18.83
C SER A 77 14.67 4.31 17.85
N ALA A 78 14.87 3.83 16.61
CA ALA A 78 15.48 4.59 15.53
C ALA A 78 14.52 5.60 14.87
N GLY A 79 13.23 5.60 15.23
CA GLY A 79 12.21 6.43 14.58
C GLY A 79 11.87 6.00 13.15
N MET A 80 12.27 4.80 12.75
CA MET A 80 12.02 4.21 11.43
C MET A 80 10.60 3.66 11.29
N VAL A 81 10.07 3.09 12.38
CA VAL A 81 8.68 2.64 12.47
C VAL A 81 8.08 3.37 13.66
N GLN A 82 6.93 3.98 13.49
CA GLN A 82 6.30 4.79 14.52
C GLN A 82 4.79 4.56 14.48
N ARG A 83 4.11 4.72 15.61
CA ARG A 83 2.64 4.72 15.57
C ARG A 83 2.18 5.98 14.85
N MET A 84 1.17 5.84 13.97
CA MET A 84 0.62 7.00 13.28
C MET A 84 0.12 8.01 14.30
N GLN A 85 0.59 9.26 14.21
CA GLN A 85 0.13 10.35 15.08
C GLN A 85 -0.94 11.19 14.41
N ALA A 86 -1.73 11.90 15.21
CA ALA A 86 -2.81 12.76 14.72
C ALA A 86 -2.30 13.86 13.77
N ASP A 87 -1.10 14.40 14.01
CA ASP A 87 -0.49 15.42 13.15
C ASP A 87 -0.17 14.86 11.76
N HIS A 88 0.47 13.68 11.68
CA HIS A 88 0.77 13.00 10.41
C HIS A 88 -0.51 12.58 9.68
N ALA A 89 -1.50 12.09 10.43
CA ALA A 89 -2.82 11.78 9.92
C ALA A 89 -3.51 13.00 9.28
N SER A 90 -3.47 14.15 9.94
CA SER A 90 -4.04 15.39 9.42
C SER A 90 -3.30 15.89 8.18
N ASP A 91 -1.98 15.78 8.17
CA ASP A 91 -1.14 16.12 7.02
C ASP A 91 -1.48 15.23 5.80
N TYR A 92 -1.66 13.92 6.00
CA TYR A 92 -2.08 13.00 4.93
C TYR A 92 -3.50 13.24 4.45
N ALA A 93 -4.40 13.61 5.33
CA ALA A 93 -5.75 14.03 4.96
C ALA A 93 -5.75 15.30 4.10
N GLN A 94 -4.83 16.24 4.35
CA GLN A 94 -4.71 17.50 3.61
C GLN A 94 -3.96 17.37 2.29
N ARG A 95 -2.82 16.67 2.29
CA ARG A 95 -1.98 16.50 1.09
C ARG A 95 -2.47 15.37 0.17
N THR A 96 -3.26 14.43 0.70
CA THR A 96 -3.70 13.20 0.02
C THR A 96 -2.59 12.56 -0.84
N PRO A 97 -1.40 12.31 -0.27
CA PRO A 97 -0.31 11.72 -1.03
C PRO A 97 -0.66 10.27 -1.39
N GLU A 98 0.04 9.70 -2.38
CA GLU A 98 -0.09 8.27 -2.64
C GLU A 98 0.50 7.50 -1.46
N LEU A 99 -0.35 6.76 -0.73
CA LEU A 99 0.07 5.95 0.41
C LEU A 99 0.06 4.47 0.03
N TRP A 100 1.04 3.74 0.52
CA TRP A 100 1.10 2.29 0.49
C TRP A 100 0.79 1.74 1.86
N ALA A 101 -0.06 0.72 1.93
CA ALA A 101 -0.32 0.02 3.17
C ALA A 101 -0.17 -1.50 3.05
N VAL A 102 0.27 -2.10 4.15
CA VAL A 102 0.43 -3.54 4.33
C VAL A 102 -0.29 -3.95 5.61
N VAL A 103 -1.18 -4.92 5.52
CA VAL A 103 -1.95 -5.40 6.69
C VAL A 103 -1.26 -6.63 7.26
N VAL A 104 -0.81 -6.53 8.52
CA VAL A 104 -0.19 -7.64 9.27
C VAL A 104 -0.94 -7.77 10.59
N ALA A 105 -1.90 -8.69 10.65
CA ALA A 105 -2.80 -8.79 11.78
C ALA A 105 -2.05 -8.84 13.13
N PRO A 106 -2.40 -7.97 14.10
CA PRO A 106 -3.52 -7.02 14.10
C PRO A 106 -3.21 -5.61 13.53
N TRP A 107 -1.97 -5.35 13.11
CA TRP A 107 -1.45 -4.05 12.68
C TRP A 107 -1.64 -3.75 11.19
N VAL A 108 -1.61 -2.46 10.85
CA VAL A 108 -1.56 -1.97 9.46
C VAL A 108 -0.37 -1.03 9.36
N LEU A 109 0.55 -1.33 8.46
CA LEU A 109 1.68 -0.48 8.15
C LEU A 109 1.31 0.45 7.01
N VAL A 110 1.77 1.69 7.04
CA VAL A 110 1.58 2.67 5.98
C VAL A 110 2.88 3.42 5.70
N GLN A 111 3.15 3.68 4.43
CA GLN A 111 4.29 4.47 3.95
C GLN A 111 3.86 5.39 2.82
N GLU A 112 4.48 6.57 2.72
CA GLU A 112 4.26 7.50 1.61
C GLU A 112 5.02 7.02 0.36
N ARG A 113 4.29 6.73 -0.73
CA ARG A 113 4.85 6.39 -2.04
C ARG A 113 5.30 7.67 -2.73
N GLY A 114 6.47 8.20 -2.36
CA GLY A 114 6.93 9.42 -3.02
C GLY A 114 8.22 10.06 -2.56
N ILE A 115 8.87 9.61 -1.49
CA ILE A 115 10.09 10.27 -1.03
C ILE A 115 11.29 9.39 -1.36
N VAL A 116 11.70 9.44 -2.63
CA VAL A 116 13.11 9.26 -2.98
C VAL A 116 13.80 10.54 -2.52
N ALA A 117 14.44 10.48 -1.37
CA ALA A 117 15.40 11.50 -0.95
C ALA A 117 16.77 11.21 -1.57
#